data_AF-A0A3M2DDG4-F1
#
_entry.id   AF-A0A3M2DDG4-F1
#
_cell.length_a   1.000
_cell.length_b   1.000
_cell.length_c   1.000
_cell.angle_alpha   90.00
_cell.angle_beta   90.00
_cell.angle_gamma   90.00
#
_symmetry.space_group_name_H-M   'P 1'
#
loop_
_entity.id
_entity.type
_entity.pdbx_description
1 polymer ?
#
loop_
_entity_poly.entity_id
_entity_poly.type
_entity_poly.pdbx_seq_one_letter_code
_entity_poly.pdbx_strand_id
1 'polypeptide(L)'
;MRAQWNGKVLNQGVAALVGIALALGSASMVEASSTGEEIFDGFTRHISRQIEKDKFDFVAAQDCTVWFYRQMREMAKPPRVEKIAFHRMIEASEDRDCPQQYPEGLESARKDFGRTQQSLSLSLTFFQFALVGDRDDDRRYSLVELRDLLESIGLVFEDRLPSSRYILALTDKFDTLYEARALSILMKSMDVLYSKGYRFTNADQQVLNRELH
;
A
#
# COMPACT_ATOMS: atom_id res chain seq x y z
N MET A 1 -90.16 -49.97 -17.14
CA MET A 1 -89.72 -50.15 -18.54
C MET A 1 -88.70 -49.08 -18.87
N ARG A 2 -87.56 -49.49 -19.46
CA ARG A 2 -86.53 -48.78 -20.27
C ARG A 2 -86.54 -47.23 -20.26
N ALA A 3 -85.50 -46.55 -19.76
CA ALA A 3 -84.14 -46.37 -20.30
C ALA A 3 -83.99 -45.21 -21.32
N GLN A 4 -83.11 -44.26 -20.92
CA GLN A 4 -82.04 -43.60 -21.71
C GLN A 4 -82.42 -42.68 -22.88
N TRP A 5 -81.67 -41.62 -23.25
CA TRP A 5 -80.61 -40.73 -22.71
C TRP A 5 -80.35 -39.70 -23.85
N ASN A 6 -79.62 -38.60 -23.55
CA ASN A 6 -78.92 -37.62 -24.43
C ASN A 6 -79.39 -36.17 -24.14
N GLY A 7 -78.60 -35.21 -23.67
CA GLY A 7 -77.14 -35.11 -23.52
C GLY A 7 -76.57 -34.05 -24.47
N LYS A 8 -76.33 -32.81 -23.99
CA LYS A 8 -75.05 -32.08 -24.11
C LYS A 8 -75.11 -30.70 -23.46
N VAL A 9 -74.01 -30.37 -22.79
CA VAL A 9 -73.80 -29.31 -21.82
C VAL A 9 -73.14 -28.09 -22.48
N LEU A 10 -73.50 -26.90 -21.99
CA LEU A 10 -72.96 -25.57 -22.30
C LEU A 10 -71.42 -25.51 -22.21
N ASN A 11 -70.76 -24.91 -23.20
CA ASN A 11 -69.35 -24.55 -23.14
C ASN A 11 -69.15 -23.02 -23.09
N GLN A 12 -68.82 -22.57 -21.88
CA GLN A 12 -67.90 -21.50 -21.47
C GLN A 12 -67.51 -20.40 -22.47
N GLY A 13 -67.80 -19.15 -22.10
CA GLY A 13 -66.99 -18.00 -22.44
C GLY A 13 -66.09 -17.62 -21.26
N VAL A 14 -64.84 -17.25 -21.51
CA VAL A 14 -64.05 -16.33 -20.67
C VAL A 14 -63.08 -15.56 -21.57
N ALA A 15 -62.99 -14.27 -21.26
CA ALA A 15 -62.30 -13.19 -21.93
C ALA A 15 -60.78 -13.36 -22.09
N ALA A 16 -60.27 -12.68 -23.12
CA ALA A 16 -58.88 -12.37 -23.33
C ALA A 16 -58.32 -11.49 -22.20
N LEU A 17 -57.17 -11.88 -21.64
CA LEU A 17 -56.29 -11.00 -20.87
C LEU A 17 -54.86 -11.16 -21.40
N VAL A 18 -54.37 -10.05 -21.98
CA VAL A 18 -52.98 -9.83 -22.37
C VAL A 18 -52.15 -9.71 -21.09
N GLY A 19 -51.34 -10.73 -20.79
CA GLY A 19 -50.34 -10.67 -19.73
C GLY A 19 -49.11 -9.92 -20.22
N ILE A 20 -48.95 -8.67 -19.77
CA ILE A 20 -47.70 -7.93 -19.91
C ILE A 20 -46.67 -8.55 -18.97
N ALA A 21 -45.59 -9.08 -19.54
CA ALA A 21 -44.42 -9.56 -18.83
C ALA A 21 -43.70 -8.38 -18.16
N LEU A 22 -43.83 -8.26 -16.84
CA LEU A 22 -42.92 -7.44 -16.04
C LEU A 22 -41.68 -8.28 -15.74
N ALA A 23 -40.70 -8.19 -16.65
CA ALA A 23 -39.32 -8.52 -16.32
C ALA A 23 -38.83 -7.45 -15.32
N LEU A 24 -38.91 -7.75 -14.03
CA LEU A 24 -38.16 -7.03 -13.00
C LEU A 24 -36.69 -7.33 -13.27
N GLY A 25 -36.05 -6.43 -14.01
CA GLY A 25 -34.60 -6.41 -14.15
C GLY A 25 -33.99 -6.20 -12.78
N SER A 26 -33.26 -7.20 -12.30
CA SER A 26 -32.32 -7.07 -11.21
C SER A 26 -31.30 -6.02 -11.62
N ALA A 27 -31.41 -4.80 -11.09
CA ALA A 27 -30.36 -3.81 -11.20
C ALA A 27 -29.12 -4.36 -10.49
N SER A 28 -28.08 -4.68 -11.27
CA SER A 28 -26.79 -5.16 -10.80
C SER A 28 -26.20 -4.19 -9.77
N MET A 29 -26.19 -4.55 -8.49
CA MET A 29 -25.40 -3.86 -7.45
C MET A 29 -23.92 -4.28 -7.53
N VAL A 30 -23.30 -4.12 -8.71
CA VAL A 30 -21.91 -4.57 -8.96
C VAL A 30 -20.93 -3.38 -9.05
N GLU A 31 -21.41 -2.14 -8.98
CA GLU A 31 -20.56 -0.96 -9.29
C GLU A 31 -19.78 -0.40 -8.08
N ALA A 32 -20.22 -0.68 -6.85
CA ALA A 32 -19.48 -0.28 -5.66
C ALA A 32 -18.29 -1.22 -5.37
N SER A 33 -18.27 -2.43 -5.95
CA SER A 33 -17.22 -3.42 -5.66
C SER A 33 -15.88 -3.08 -6.28
N SER A 34 -15.86 -2.59 -7.51
CA SER A 34 -14.60 -2.21 -8.16
C SER A 34 -14.00 -0.92 -7.60
N THR A 35 -14.83 0.04 -7.17
CA THR A 35 -14.36 1.37 -6.75
C THR A 35 -13.41 1.28 -5.53
N GLY A 36 -13.79 0.53 -4.49
CA GLY A 36 -12.98 0.42 -3.28
C GLY A 36 -11.67 -0.37 -3.50
N GLU A 37 -11.72 -1.39 -4.35
CA GLU A 37 -10.54 -2.16 -4.78
C GLU A 37 -9.57 -1.28 -5.58
N GLU A 38 -10.08 -0.52 -6.56
CA GLU A 38 -9.28 0.44 -7.33
C GLU A 38 -8.56 1.47 -6.45
N ILE A 39 -9.25 1.98 -5.41
CA ILE A 39 -8.66 2.96 -4.48
C ILE A 39 -7.56 2.31 -3.65
N PHE A 40 -7.83 1.14 -3.04
CA PHE A 40 -6.85 0.39 -2.27
C PHE A 40 -5.61 0.08 -3.11
N ASP A 41 -5.79 -0.48 -4.30
CA ASP A 41 -4.72 -0.82 -5.22
C ASP A 41 -3.94 0.41 -5.69
N GLY A 42 -4.64 1.48 -6.08
CA GLY A 42 -4.01 2.71 -6.55
C GLY A 42 -3.13 3.35 -5.48
N PHE A 43 -3.63 3.39 -4.24
CA PHE A 43 -2.93 3.98 -3.11
C PHE A 43 -1.74 3.13 -2.65
N THR A 44 -1.97 1.84 -2.36
CA THR A 44 -0.91 0.93 -1.90
C THR A 44 0.21 0.78 -2.93
N ARG A 45 -0.13 0.69 -4.23
CA ARG A 45 0.87 0.64 -5.31
C ARG A 45 1.71 1.91 -5.41
N HIS A 46 1.15 3.08 -5.08
CA HIS A 46 1.94 4.32 -5.01
C HIS A 46 2.98 4.26 -3.90
N ILE A 47 2.57 3.81 -2.72
CA ILE A 47 3.45 3.67 -1.57
C ILE A 47 4.52 2.60 -1.84
N SER A 48 4.17 1.44 -2.40
CA SER A 48 5.14 0.39 -2.76
C SER A 48 6.21 0.90 -3.73
N ARG A 49 5.85 1.70 -4.74
CA ARG A 49 6.85 2.33 -5.62
C ARG A 49 7.81 3.24 -4.86
N GLN A 50 7.34 3.93 -3.83
CA GLN A 50 8.20 4.75 -2.99
C GLN A 50 9.07 3.91 -2.05
N ILE A 51 8.54 2.82 -1.49
CA ILE A 51 9.31 1.86 -0.69
C ILE A 51 10.49 1.31 -1.50
N GLU A 52 10.27 0.91 -2.75
CA GLU A 52 11.35 0.38 -3.61
C GLU A 52 12.45 1.42 -3.86
N LYS A 53 12.08 2.69 -4.08
CA LYS A 53 13.06 3.78 -4.18
C LYS A 53 13.82 3.98 -2.87
N ASP A 54 13.10 4.02 -1.76
CA ASP A 54 13.70 4.22 -0.44
C ASP A 54 14.64 3.07 -0.04
N LYS A 55 14.30 1.82 -0.40
CA LYS A 55 15.19 0.66 -0.25
C LYS A 55 16.48 0.85 -1.05
N PHE A 56 16.36 1.24 -2.31
CA PHE A 56 17.53 1.47 -3.17
C PHE A 56 18.44 2.55 -2.59
N ASP A 57 17.87 3.69 -2.19
CA ASP A 57 18.62 4.80 -1.60
C ASP A 57 19.24 4.41 -0.25
N PHE A 58 18.51 3.65 0.58
CA PHE A 58 19.00 3.12 1.85
C PHE A 58 20.22 2.22 1.66
N VAL A 59 20.13 1.24 0.76
CA VAL A 59 21.25 0.31 0.46
C VAL A 59 22.45 1.09 -0.08
N ALA A 60 22.23 2.05 -0.99
CA ALA A 60 23.30 2.89 -1.53
C ALA A 60 24.05 3.66 -0.43
N ALA A 61 23.32 4.36 0.44
CA ALA A 61 23.91 5.13 1.54
C ALA A 61 24.60 4.22 2.57
N GLN A 62 24.03 3.03 2.85
CA GLN A 62 24.62 2.03 3.72
C GLN A 62 25.96 1.51 3.16
N ASP A 63 25.97 1.10 1.89
CA ASP A 63 27.16 0.58 1.21
C ASP A 63 28.31 1.58 1.26
N CYS A 64 28.03 2.86 0.94
CA CYS A 64 29.05 3.90 0.99
C CYS A 64 29.51 4.23 2.40
N THR A 65 28.61 4.22 3.38
CA THR A 65 28.99 4.35 4.79
C THR A 65 29.95 3.23 5.21
N VAL A 66 29.66 1.98 4.84
CA VAL A 66 30.54 0.82 5.10
C VAL A 66 31.87 0.95 4.36
N TRP A 67 31.87 1.42 3.12
CA TRP A 67 33.08 1.67 2.34
C TRP A 67 34.02 2.66 3.04
N PHE A 68 33.52 3.82 3.48
CA PHE A 68 34.34 4.81 4.17
C PHE A 68 34.93 4.26 5.49
N TYR A 69 34.17 3.45 6.23
CA TYR A 69 34.69 2.78 7.42
C TYR A 69 35.84 1.83 7.11
N ARG A 70 35.74 1.05 6.02
CA ARG A 70 36.82 0.16 5.58
C ARG A 70 38.04 0.97 5.18
N GLN A 71 37.86 2.04 4.40
CA GLN A 71 38.95 2.91 3.97
C GLN A 71 39.71 3.52 5.15
N MET A 72 39.02 4.03 6.17
CA MET A 72 39.67 4.55 7.38
C MET A 72 40.48 3.48 8.13
N ARG A 73 39.96 2.25 8.22
CA ARG A 73 40.68 1.13 8.85
C ARG A 73 41.94 0.75 8.08
N GLU A 74 41.93 0.88 6.77
CA GLU A 74 43.10 0.59 5.93
C GLU A 74 44.17 1.68 6.03
N MET A 75 43.77 2.95 6.02
CA MET A 75 44.67 4.08 6.23
C MET A 75 45.31 4.08 7.62
N ALA A 76 44.64 3.52 8.63
CA ALA A 76 45.16 3.42 10.00
C ALA A 76 46.20 2.29 10.20
N LYS A 77 46.49 1.46 9.18
CA LYS A 77 47.51 0.42 9.29
C LYS A 77 48.91 1.07 9.25
N PRO A 78 49.80 0.82 10.24
CA PRO A 78 51.16 1.35 10.20
C PRO A 78 51.89 0.86 8.93
N PRO A 79 52.85 1.64 8.40
CA PRO A 79 53.58 1.26 7.20
C PRO A 79 54.21 -0.13 7.38
N ARG A 80 54.04 -0.99 6.37
CA ARG A 80 54.51 -2.38 6.41
C ARG A 80 56.02 -2.40 6.69
N VAL A 81 56.39 -2.82 7.89
CA VAL A 81 57.73 -3.37 8.12
C VAL A 81 57.75 -4.71 7.40
N GLU A 82 58.68 -4.87 6.46
CA GLU A 82 58.78 -5.98 5.52
C GLU A 82 58.81 -7.34 6.25
N LYS A 83 57.67 -8.01 6.36
CA LYS A 83 57.57 -9.45 6.65
C LYS A 83 56.44 -10.07 5.84
N ILE A 84 56.76 -11.26 5.31
CA ILE A 84 56.06 -12.07 4.31
C ILE A 84 54.52 -12.07 4.52
N ALA A 85 53.77 -11.69 3.48
CA ALA A 85 52.33 -11.46 3.55
C ALA A 85 51.49 -12.62 3.00
N PHE A 86 50.58 -13.13 3.83
CA PHE A 86 49.48 -14.00 3.42
C PHE A 86 48.45 -13.17 2.63
N HIS A 87 48.17 -13.56 1.38
CA HIS A 87 47.14 -12.92 0.56
C HIS A 87 45.78 -13.50 0.91
N ARG A 88 44.96 -12.73 1.63
CA ARG A 88 43.50 -12.95 1.67
C ARG A 88 42.88 -11.95 0.70
N MET A 89 42.46 -12.43 -0.46
CA MET A 89 41.58 -11.68 -1.36
C MET A 89 40.22 -11.54 -0.66
N ILE A 90 39.93 -10.34 -0.17
CA ILE A 90 38.55 -9.91 0.08
C ILE A 90 38.28 -8.89 -1.03
N GLU A 91 37.61 -9.34 -2.08
CA GLU A 91 37.05 -8.43 -3.08
C GLU A 91 35.96 -7.61 -2.39
N ALA A 92 36.20 -6.32 -2.23
CA ALA A 92 35.11 -5.37 -2.04
C ALA A 92 34.31 -5.37 -3.34
N SER A 93 32.97 -5.35 -3.25
CA SER A 93 32.14 -5.07 -4.41
C SER A 93 32.52 -3.69 -4.94
N GLU A 94 33.28 -3.64 -6.03
CA GLU A 94 33.87 -2.44 -6.67
C GLU A 94 32.84 -1.62 -7.48
N ASP A 95 31.54 -1.77 -7.25
CA ASP A 95 30.55 -1.27 -8.23
C ASP A 95 29.97 0.13 -7.91
N ARG A 96 30.40 0.79 -6.82
CA ARG A 96 29.96 2.17 -6.51
C ARG A 96 31.13 3.11 -6.19
N ASP A 97 31.20 4.22 -6.92
CA ASP A 97 32.13 5.32 -6.64
C ASP A 97 31.63 6.20 -5.47
N CYS A 98 31.76 5.66 -4.26
CA CYS A 98 31.37 6.35 -3.03
C CYS A 98 32.10 7.68 -2.78
N PRO A 99 33.39 7.84 -3.11
CA PRO A 99 34.05 9.15 -3.10
C PRO A 99 33.38 10.17 -4.03
N GLN A 100 32.95 9.77 -5.22
CA GLN A 100 32.22 10.65 -6.13
C GLN A 100 30.82 11.00 -5.60
N GLN A 101 30.12 10.03 -5.03
CA GLN A 101 28.77 10.24 -4.48
C GLN A 101 28.78 11.09 -3.19
N TYR A 102 29.81 10.96 -2.36
CA TYR A 102 29.96 11.65 -1.09
C TYR A 102 31.34 12.34 -1.00
N PRO A 103 31.55 13.45 -1.74
CA PRO A 103 32.85 14.14 -1.79
C PRO A 103 33.24 14.76 -0.44
N GLU A 104 32.27 15.04 0.42
CA GLU A 104 32.47 15.51 1.80
C GLU A 104 32.88 14.37 2.77
N GLY A 105 32.93 13.13 2.29
CA GLY A 105 33.40 11.97 3.03
C GLY A 105 32.36 11.36 3.98
N LEU A 106 32.86 10.60 4.97
CA LEU A 106 32.06 9.73 5.84
C LEU A 106 30.88 10.42 6.53
N GLU A 107 31.03 11.65 7.03
CA GLU A 107 29.96 12.32 7.76
C GLU A 107 28.75 12.61 6.87
N SER A 108 29.00 12.97 5.61
CA SER A 108 27.91 13.16 4.63
C SER A 108 27.21 11.83 4.32
N ALA A 109 27.96 10.74 4.15
CA ALA A 109 27.40 9.40 3.97
C ALA A 109 26.59 8.93 5.18
N ARG A 110 27.05 9.18 6.42
CA ARG A 110 26.33 8.87 7.65
C ARG A 110 25.02 9.66 7.78
N LYS A 111 25.08 10.96 7.48
CA LYS A 111 23.89 11.84 7.51
C LYS A 111 22.85 11.34 6.51
N ASP A 112 23.29 10.99 5.31
CA ASP A 112 22.40 10.50 4.26
C ASP A 112 21.85 9.10 4.60
N PHE A 113 22.66 8.21 5.17
CA PHE A 113 22.19 6.92 5.69
C PHE A 113 21.08 7.08 6.74
N GLY A 114 21.24 8.01 7.69
CA GLY A 114 20.20 8.32 8.66
C GLY A 114 18.93 8.87 8.00
N ARG A 115 19.08 9.72 6.98
CA ARG A 115 17.95 10.27 6.20
C ARG A 115 17.22 9.18 5.43
N THR A 116 17.91 8.31 4.71
CA THR A 116 17.31 7.23 3.92
C THR A 116 16.64 6.19 4.82
N GLN A 117 17.22 5.88 5.98
CA GLN A 117 16.58 5.06 7.01
C GLN A 117 15.24 5.67 7.48
N GLN A 118 15.22 6.96 7.80
CA GLN A 118 14.00 7.64 8.21
C GLN A 118 12.93 7.62 7.10
N SER A 119 13.36 7.78 5.85
CA SER A 119 12.48 7.81 4.67
C SER A 119 11.82 6.44 4.46
N LEU A 120 12.63 5.38 4.44
CA LEU A 120 12.14 4.00 4.33
C LEU A 120 11.19 3.63 5.46
N SER A 121 11.54 4.01 6.70
CA SER A 121 10.67 3.79 7.87
C SER A 121 9.32 4.49 7.72
N LEU A 122 9.30 5.71 7.18
CA LEU A 122 8.07 6.46 6.96
C LEU A 122 7.19 5.80 5.90
N SER A 123 7.77 5.42 4.75
CA SER A 123 7.05 4.75 3.67
C SER A 123 6.44 3.41 4.12
N LEU A 124 7.19 2.60 4.86
CA LEU A 124 6.69 1.35 5.43
C LEU A 124 5.57 1.57 6.44
N THR A 125 5.69 2.60 7.29
CA THR A 125 4.63 2.94 8.25
C THR A 125 3.37 3.42 7.52
N PHE A 126 3.52 4.11 6.40
CA PHE A 126 2.38 4.56 5.60
C PHE A 126 1.69 3.41 4.87
N PHE A 127 2.48 2.44 4.40
CA PHE A 127 1.94 1.21 3.84
C PHE A 127 1.13 0.45 4.89
N GLN A 128 1.68 0.33 6.10
CA GLN A 128 0.95 -0.23 7.24
C GLN A 128 -0.34 0.54 7.53
N PHE A 129 -0.33 1.87 7.46
CA PHE A 129 -1.55 2.68 7.62
C PHE A 129 -2.61 2.39 6.55
N ALA A 130 -2.19 2.23 5.29
CA ALA A 130 -3.08 1.85 4.21
C ALA A 130 -3.70 0.47 4.43
N LEU A 131 -2.91 -0.50 4.90
CA LEU A 131 -3.37 -1.85 5.25
C LEU A 131 -4.34 -1.83 6.44
N VAL A 132 -3.98 -1.14 7.53
CA VAL A 132 -4.87 -1.03 8.71
C VAL A 132 -6.20 -0.37 8.37
N GLY A 133 -6.25 0.50 7.35
CA GLY A 133 -7.50 1.07 6.86
C GLY A 133 -8.45 0.06 6.21
N ASP A 134 -7.95 -1.07 5.74
CA ASP A 134 -8.69 -2.21 5.20
C ASP A 134 -8.99 -3.17 6.36
N ARG A 135 -10.09 -2.90 7.07
CA ARG A 135 -10.33 -3.42 8.42
C ARG A 135 -10.49 -4.93 8.44
N ASP A 136 -11.07 -5.49 7.39
CA ASP A 136 -11.40 -6.90 7.25
C ASP A 136 -10.44 -7.65 6.31
N ASP A 137 -9.32 -7.01 5.94
CA ASP A 137 -8.23 -7.55 5.13
C ASP A 137 -8.69 -8.05 3.73
N ASP A 138 -9.77 -7.48 3.19
CA ASP A 138 -10.38 -7.92 1.91
C ASP A 138 -9.75 -7.25 0.67
N ARG A 139 -8.76 -6.36 0.89
CA ARG A 139 -8.03 -5.55 -0.09
C ARG A 139 -8.89 -4.54 -0.82
N ARG A 140 -9.91 -4.04 -0.13
CA ARG A 140 -10.81 -3.04 -0.68
C ARG A 140 -11.34 -2.17 0.45
N TYR A 141 -11.39 -0.86 0.20
CA TYR A 141 -12.08 0.02 1.14
C TYR A 141 -13.59 0.01 0.88
N SER A 142 -14.36 -0.45 1.86
CA SER A 142 -15.78 -0.11 1.97
C SER A 142 -15.96 1.41 2.16
N LEU A 143 -17.18 1.92 1.99
CA LEU A 143 -17.45 3.35 2.19
C LEU A 143 -17.15 3.83 3.62
N VAL A 144 -17.32 2.96 4.62
CA VAL A 144 -17.04 3.29 6.02
C VAL A 144 -15.53 3.36 6.24
N GLU A 145 -14.79 2.39 5.73
CA GLU A 145 -13.33 2.33 5.83
C GLU A 145 -12.67 3.48 5.09
N LEU A 146 -13.10 3.76 3.87
CA LEU A 146 -12.58 4.88 3.10
C LEU A 146 -12.80 6.22 3.81
N ARG A 147 -14.00 6.42 4.39
CA ARG A 147 -14.28 7.62 5.20
C ARG A 147 -13.35 7.69 6.41
N ASP A 148 -13.26 6.60 7.18
CA ASP A 148 -12.46 6.56 8.39
C ASP A 148 -10.98 6.79 8.11
N LEU A 149 -10.46 6.18 7.04
CA LEU A 149 -9.09 6.36 6.54
C LEU A 149 -8.82 7.82 6.18
N LEU A 150 -9.64 8.44 5.34
CA LEU A 150 -9.48 9.83 4.93
C LEU A 150 -9.53 10.79 6.12
N GLU A 151 -10.56 10.67 6.95
CA GLU A 151 -10.74 11.54 8.12
C GLU A 151 -9.59 11.38 9.12
N SER A 152 -9.07 10.16 9.31
CA SER A 152 -7.96 9.90 10.24
C SER A 152 -6.70 10.67 9.89
N ILE A 153 -6.46 10.92 8.59
CA ILE A 153 -5.30 11.67 8.10
C ILE A 153 -5.64 13.12 7.73
N GLY A 154 -6.83 13.58 8.11
CA GLY A 154 -7.27 14.97 7.91
C GLY A 154 -7.67 15.30 6.48
N LEU A 155 -8.12 14.32 5.71
CA LEU A 155 -8.81 14.50 4.43
C LEU A 155 -10.33 14.46 4.66
N VAL A 156 -11.08 15.05 3.72
CA VAL A 156 -12.55 15.06 3.78
C VAL A 156 -13.10 13.95 2.89
N PHE A 157 -14.08 13.21 3.42
CA PHE A 157 -14.82 12.22 2.64
C PHE A 157 -16.03 12.89 1.96
N GLU A 158 -16.18 12.64 0.65
CA GLU A 158 -17.30 13.13 -0.16
C GLU A 158 -17.98 11.97 -0.88
N ASP A 159 -19.23 11.68 -0.51
CA ASP A 159 -19.95 10.54 -1.09
C ASP A 159 -20.02 10.67 -2.63
N ARG A 160 -19.75 9.55 -3.33
CA ARG A 160 -19.83 9.41 -4.80
C ARG A 160 -18.79 10.16 -5.63
N LEU A 161 -17.63 10.48 -5.08
CA LEU A 161 -16.47 10.84 -5.92
C LEU A 161 -15.96 9.62 -6.71
N PRO A 162 -15.43 9.82 -7.92
CA PRO A 162 -14.78 8.74 -8.66
C PRO A 162 -13.49 8.28 -7.96
N SER A 163 -13.13 7.00 -8.08
CA SER A 163 -11.94 6.37 -7.47
C SER A 163 -10.68 7.21 -7.64
N SER A 164 -10.47 7.76 -8.84
CA SER A 164 -9.28 8.56 -9.19
C SER A 164 -9.09 9.80 -8.31
N ARG A 165 -10.17 10.42 -7.81
CA ARG A 165 -10.10 11.59 -6.93
C ARG A 165 -9.65 11.19 -5.53
N TYR A 166 -10.12 10.04 -5.04
CA TYR A 166 -9.68 9.49 -3.77
C TYR A 166 -8.22 9.03 -3.80
N ILE A 167 -7.83 8.33 -4.87
CA ILE A 167 -6.43 7.92 -5.09
C ILE A 167 -5.54 9.16 -5.06
N LEU A 168 -5.86 10.18 -5.86
CA LEU A 168 -5.07 11.42 -5.91
C LEU A 168 -4.97 12.08 -4.53
N ALA A 169 -6.07 12.23 -3.80
CA ALA A 169 -6.04 12.84 -2.48
C ALA A 169 -5.17 12.06 -1.48
N LEU A 170 -5.26 10.73 -1.49
CA LEU A 170 -4.45 9.87 -0.62
C LEU A 170 -2.96 9.91 -1.01
N THR A 171 -2.64 9.87 -2.30
CA THR A 171 -1.24 9.93 -2.77
C THR A 171 -0.63 11.31 -2.53
N ASP A 172 -1.37 12.39 -2.77
CA ASP A 172 -0.90 13.76 -2.50
C ASP A 172 -0.64 13.96 -1.00
N LYS A 173 -1.51 13.37 -0.15
CA LYS A 173 -1.32 13.42 1.30
C LYS A 173 -0.10 12.62 1.74
N PHE A 174 0.10 11.44 1.16
CA PHE A 174 1.31 10.65 1.36
C PHE A 174 2.55 11.45 0.97
N ASP A 175 2.60 12.00 -0.24
CA ASP A 175 3.74 12.75 -0.75
C ASP A 175 4.05 13.97 0.14
N THR A 176 3.01 14.71 0.54
CA THR A 176 3.13 15.85 1.47
C THR A 176 3.77 15.46 2.81
N LEU A 177 3.28 14.38 3.43
CA LEU A 177 3.82 13.91 4.71
C LEU A 177 5.20 13.29 4.57
N TYR A 178 5.46 12.62 3.43
CA TYR A 178 6.75 12.06 3.08
C TYR A 178 7.80 13.16 2.96
N GLU A 179 7.56 14.18 2.13
CA GLU A 179 8.45 15.33 1.95
C GLU A 179 8.73 16.07 3.26
N ALA A 180 7.70 16.27 4.08
CA ALA A 180 7.82 16.90 5.38
C ALA A 180 8.45 16.01 6.47
N ARG A 181 8.73 14.73 6.18
CA ARG A 181 9.20 13.70 7.14
C ARG A 181 8.31 13.61 8.39
N ALA A 182 7.01 13.79 8.21
CA ALA A 182 6.04 14.02 9.27
C ALA A 182 5.46 12.73 9.88
N LEU A 183 6.33 11.85 10.40
CA LEU A 183 5.93 10.58 11.01
C LEU A 183 4.93 10.75 12.17
N SER A 184 5.04 11.83 12.93
CA SER A 184 4.15 12.10 14.06
C SER A 184 2.69 12.33 13.65
N ILE A 185 2.44 12.87 12.46
CA ILE A 185 1.08 13.03 11.92
C ILE A 185 0.51 11.66 11.54
N LEU A 186 1.34 10.82 10.92
CA LEU A 186 0.95 9.46 10.55
C LEU A 186 0.62 8.61 11.78
N MET A 187 1.46 8.67 12.83
CA MET A 187 1.18 7.95 14.09
C MET A 187 -0.14 8.39 14.74
N LYS A 188 -0.43 9.70 14.74
CA LYS A 188 -1.74 10.20 15.22
C LYS A 188 -2.90 9.69 14.36
N SER A 189 -2.69 9.55 13.05
CA SER A 189 -3.71 9.03 12.13
C SER A 189 -3.99 7.55 12.41
N MET A 190 -2.94 6.76 12.68
CA MET A 190 -3.06 5.37 13.15
C MET A 190 -3.82 5.28 14.48
N ASP A 191 -3.53 6.16 15.44
CA ASP A 191 -4.26 6.19 16.72
C ASP A 191 -5.75 6.47 16.54
N VAL A 192 -6.13 7.32 15.58
CA VAL A 192 -7.54 7.57 15.22
C VAL A 192 -8.19 6.29 14.69
N LEU A 193 -7.55 5.56 13.76
CA LEU A 193 -8.07 4.28 13.28
C LEU A 193 -8.18 3.25 14.42
N TYR A 194 -7.18 3.15 15.28
CA TYR A 194 -7.22 2.25 16.42
C TYR A 194 -8.36 2.59 17.40
N SER A 195 -8.65 3.88 17.61
CA SER A 195 -9.79 4.31 18.43
C SER A 195 -11.15 3.89 17.83
N LYS A 196 -11.23 3.76 16.50
CA LYS A 196 -12.41 3.29 15.76
C LYS A 196 -12.49 1.75 15.64
N GLY A 197 -11.51 1.03 16.19
CA GLY A 197 -11.52 -0.44 16.25
C GLY A 197 -10.72 -1.16 15.16
N TYR A 198 -10.06 -0.41 14.26
CA TYR A 198 -9.12 -0.98 13.28
C TYR A 198 -7.87 -1.51 13.99
N ARG A 199 -7.23 -2.55 13.46
CA ARG A 199 -6.06 -3.16 14.09
C ARG A 199 -5.10 -3.62 13.01
N PHE A 200 -3.81 -3.59 13.31
CA PHE A 200 -2.83 -4.27 12.49
C PHE A 200 -2.95 -5.78 12.70
N THR A 201 -3.29 -6.50 11.63
CA THR A 201 -3.61 -7.93 11.65
C THR A 201 -2.39 -8.78 11.29
N ASN A 202 -2.52 -10.10 11.45
CA ASN A 202 -1.52 -11.03 10.93
C ASN A 202 -1.49 -11.05 9.39
N ALA A 203 -2.60 -10.74 8.73
CA ALA A 203 -2.66 -10.64 7.28
C ALA A 203 -1.87 -9.42 6.80
N ASP A 204 -2.06 -8.27 7.47
CA ASP A 204 -1.27 -7.06 7.22
C ASP A 204 0.22 -7.30 7.37
N GLN A 205 0.64 -7.97 8.45
CA GLN A 205 2.04 -8.31 8.67
C GLN A 205 2.62 -9.14 7.53
N GLN A 206 1.84 -10.09 6.98
CA GLN A 206 2.29 -10.89 5.83
C GLN A 206 2.41 -10.04 4.57
N VAL A 207 1.51 -9.08 4.35
CA VAL A 207 1.61 -8.15 3.21
C VAL A 207 2.84 -7.25 3.38
N LEU A 208 3.00 -6.62 4.54
CA LEU A 208 4.14 -5.75 4.84
C LEU A 208 5.48 -6.50 4.74
N ASN A 209 5.54 -7.76 5.18
CA ASN A 209 6.77 -8.56 5.05
C ASN A 209 7.16 -8.80 3.58
N ARG A 210 6.20 -8.89 2.66
CA ARG A 210 6.51 -8.97 1.24
C ARG A 210 7.13 -7.68 0.72
N GLU A 211 6.72 -6.53 1.25
CA GLU A 211 7.35 -5.24 0.96
C GLU A 211 8.72 -5.06 1.63
N LEU A 212 9.15 -5.94 2.53
CA LEU A 212 10.50 -5.88 3.14
C LEU A 212 11.54 -6.71 2.38
N HIS A 213 11.09 -7.69 1.60
CA HIS A 213 11.94 -8.55 0.77
C HIS A 213 12.09 -8.02 -0.65
#